data_AF-A0A7K6EPA1-F1
#
_entry.id   AF-A0A7K6EPA1-F1
#
_cell.length_a   1.000
_cell.length_b   1.000
_cell.length_c   1.000
_cell.angle_alpha   90.00
_cell.angle_beta   90.00
_cell.angle_gamma   90.00
#
_symmetry.space_group_name_H-M   'P 1'
#
loop_
_entity.id
_entity.type
_entity.pdbx_description
1 polymer ?
#
loop_
_entity_poly.entity_id
_entity_poly.type
_entity_poly.pdbx_seq_one_letter_code
_entity_poly.pdbx_strand_id
1 'polypeptide(L)'
;MAAALEEAMGTVCWWGISPAMDLRQHLPAELDPAAEAAVLLVGAAEGRHLLMTAARARREPSRSVTLFVAEHNPESVARQLLFLLLALESPDRPRAEARAATMLELLGSGSLRAGTAEVLRAAAGRLRRWVT
;
A
#
# COMPACT_ATOMS: atom_id res chain seq x y z
N MET A 1 -29.30 10.57 -5.03
CA MET A 1 -28.52 9.95 -3.93
C MET A 1 -28.47 8.44 -4.03
N ALA A 2 -29.60 7.74 -4.25
CA ALA A 2 -29.62 6.28 -4.46
C ALA A 2 -28.84 5.82 -5.71
N ALA A 3 -29.01 6.48 -6.86
CA ALA A 3 -28.30 6.12 -8.10
C ALA A 3 -26.76 6.25 -8.02
N ALA A 4 -26.26 7.28 -7.33
CA ALA A 4 -24.82 7.44 -7.08
C ALA A 4 -24.27 6.38 -6.11
N LEU A 5 -25.12 5.85 -5.22
CA LEU A 5 -24.78 4.75 -4.33
C LEU A 5 -24.75 3.40 -5.08
N GLU A 6 -25.64 3.21 -6.06
CA GLU A 6 -25.65 2.04 -6.95
C GLU A 6 -24.44 2.03 -7.89
N GLU A 7 -24.05 3.17 -8.47
CA GLU A 7 -22.80 3.30 -9.24
C GLU A 7 -21.56 3.04 -8.36
N ALA A 8 -21.62 3.40 -7.07
CA ALA A 8 -20.55 3.12 -6.11
C ALA A 8 -20.46 1.62 -5.73
N MET A 9 -21.57 0.88 -5.78
CA MET A 9 -21.65 -0.50 -5.27
C MET A 9 -20.80 -1.52 -6.06
N GLY A 10 -20.35 -1.17 -7.27
CA GLY A 10 -19.40 -1.96 -8.08
C GLY A 10 -18.04 -1.30 -8.31
N THR A 11 -17.86 -0.04 -7.91
CA THR A 11 -16.63 0.76 -8.14
C THR A 11 -15.84 1.02 -6.86
N VAL A 12 -16.47 0.89 -5.69
CA VAL A 12 -15.78 0.94 -4.41
C VAL A 12 -14.96 -0.34 -4.28
N CYS A 13 -13.65 -0.20 -4.43
CA CYS A 13 -12.72 -1.28 -4.22
C CYS A 13 -12.59 -1.57 -2.72
N TRP A 14 -13.25 -2.64 -2.25
CA TRP A 14 -13.28 -3.09 -0.84
C TRP A 14 -11.95 -3.65 -0.34
N TRP A 15 -10.85 -3.41 -1.06
CA TRP A 15 -9.53 -3.78 -0.60
C TRP A 15 -9.38 -3.30 0.84
N GLY A 16 -9.72 -2.07 1.22
CA GLY A 16 -9.57 -1.55 2.60
C GLY A 16 -10.10 -2.38 3.78
N ILE A 17 -10.97 -3.36 3.55
CA ILE A 17 -11.65 -4.12 4.62
C ILE A 17 -11.10 -5.55 4.75
N SER A 18 -10.34 -6.05 3.77
CA SER A 18 -9.77 -7.41 3.83
C SER A 18 -8.42 -7.46 4.55
N PRO A 19 -8.04 -8.60 5.15
CA PRO A 19 -6.67 -8.81 5.61
C PRO A 19 -5.66 -8.60 4.48
N ALA A 20 -4.46 -8.13 4.81
CA ALA A 20 -3.38 -8.05 3.83
C ALA A 20 -3.00 -9.46 3.36
N MET A 21 -2.87 -9.63 2.05
CA MET A 21 -2.61 -10.92 1.39
C MET A 21 -1.22 -10.93 0.78
N ASP A 22 -0.60 -12.10 0.76
CA ASP A 22 0.61 -12.37 -0.01
C ASP A 22 0.21 -12.82 -1.41
N LEU A 23 0.36 -11.94 -2.39
CA LEU A 23 -0.17 -12.14 -3.74
C LEU A 23 0.45 -13.35 -4.45
N ARG A 24 1.65 -13.79 -4.02
CA ARG A 24 2.34 -14.98 -4.53
C ARG A 24 1.56 -16.26 -4.28
N GLN A 25 0.75 -16.31 -3.23
CA GLN A 25 -0.04 -17.49 -2.85
C GLN A 25 -1.27 -17.70 -3.74
N HIS A 26 -1.60 -16.72 -4.58
CA HIS A 26 -2.76 -16.71 -5.45
C HIS A 26 -2.39 -16.80 -6.94
N LEU A 27 -1.12 -17.06 -7.23
CA LEU A 27 -0.66 -17.29 -8.60
C LEU A 27 -1.18 -18.64 -9.10
N PRO A 28 -1.59 -18.74 -10.38
CA PRO A 28 -1.94 -20.02 -10.99
C PRO A 28 -0.82 -21.05 -10.88
N ALA A 29 -1.17 -22.31 -10.61
CA ALA A 29 -0.21 -23.39 -10.40
C ALA A 29 0.56 -23.77 -11.67
N GLU A 30 -0.01 -23.45 -12.84
CA GLU A 30 0.56 -23.72 -14.16
C GLU A 30 1.69 -22.76 -14.54
N LEU A 31 1.85 -21.65 -13.80
CA LEU A 31 2.92 -20.70 -14.06
C LEU A 31 4.27 -21.29 -13.64
N ASP A 32 5.21 -21.35 -14.57
CA ASP A 32 6.59 -21.77 -14.32
C ASP A 32 7.18 -21.05 -13.08
N PRO A 33 7.51 -21.76 -11.99
CA PRO A 33 8.07 -21.16 -10.77
C PRO A 33 9.35 -20.36 -10.99
N ALA A 34 10.13 -20.68 -12.03
CA ALA A 34 11.35 -19.96 -12.39
C ALA A 34 11.06 -18.64 -13.12
N ALA A 35 9.89 -18.50 -13.73
CA ALA A 35 9.48 -17.30 -14.44
C ALA A 35 8.92 -16.23 -13.50
N GLU A 36 9.30 -14.98 -13.75
CA GLU A 36 8.72 -13.83 -13.08
C GLU A 36 7.22 -13.74 -13.35
N ALA A 37 6.43 -13.58 -12.29
CA ALA A 37 4.98 -13.38 -12.40
C ALA A 37 4.65 -11.89 -12.41
N ALA A 38 3.75 -11.46 -13.29
CA ALA A 38 3.17 -10.13 -13.27
C ALA A 38 1.80 -10.17 -12.56
N VAL A 39 1.59 -9.29 -11.58
CA VAL A 39 0.30 -9.15 -10.89
C VAL A 39 -0.21 -7.73 -11.06
N LEU A 40 -1.41 -7.58 -11.62
CA LEU A 40 -2.12 -6.31 -11.72
C LEU A 40 -3.16 -6.19 -10.62
N LEU A 41 -3.03 -5.16 -9.80
CA LEU A 41 -4.01 -4.78 -8.79
C LEU A 41 -4.84 -3.61 -9.32
N VAL A 42 -6.15 -3.79 -9.39
CA VAL A 42 -7.08 -2.74 -9.82
C VAL A 42 -7.76 -2.15 -8.60
N GLY A 43 -7.63 -0.83 -8.42
CA GLY A 43 -8.19 -0.07 -7.30
C GLY A 43 -7.62 -0.39 -5.92
N ALA A 44 -6.49 -1.10 -5.83
CA ALA A 44 -5.87 -1.54 -4.57
C ALA A 44 -4.78 -0.58 -4.07
N ALA A 45 -5.04 0.72 -4.12
CA ALA A 45 -4.06 1.76 -3.81
C ALA A 45 -3.80 1.99 -2.30
N GLU A 46 -3.88 0.96 -1.46
CA GLU A 46 -3.55 1.07 -0.03
C GLU A 46 -2.17 0.52 0.32
N GLY A 47 -1.50 -0.16 -0.61
CA GLY A 47 -0.12 -0.61 -0.44
C GLY A 47 0.08 -1.77 0.53
N ARG A 48 -0.90 -2.11 1.39
CA ARG A 48 -0.72 -3.19 2.38
C ARG A 48 -0.51 -4.58 1.77
N HIS A 49 -1.13 -4.88 0.63
CA HIS A 49 -0.86 -6.12 -0.11
C HIS A 49 0.56 -6.13 -0.70
N LEU A 50 1.07 -4.99 -1.15
CA LEU A 50 2.43 -4.85 -1.66
C LEU A 50 3.43 -5.08 -0.52
N LEU A 51 3.23 -4.42 0.63
CA LEU A 51 4.07 -4.58 1.81
C LEU A 51 4.03 -6.01 2.35
N MET A 52 2.86 -6.63 2.40
CA MET A 52 2.71 -8.03 2.83
C MET A 52 3.44 -9.00 1.90
N THR A 53 3.28 -8.82 0.59
CA THR A 53 3.97 -9.63 -0.43
C THR A 53 5.50 -9.43 -0.34
N ALA A 54 5.96 -8.18 -0.23
CA ALA A 54 7.38 -7.86 -0.09
C ALA A 54 7.99 -8.42 1.20
N ALA A 55 7.30 -8.27 2.34
CA ALA A 55 7.74 -8.80 3.63
C ALA A 55 7.86 -10.33 3.64
N ARG A 56 7.08 -11.01 2.80
CA ARG A 56 7.11 -12.46 2.64
C ARG A 56 7.94 -12.92 1.45
N ALA A 57 8.47 -12.03 0.60
CA ALA A 57 9.16 -12.37 -0.64
C ALA A 57 10.28 -13.40 -0.49
N ARG A 58 10.94 -13.44 0.67
CA ARG A 58 12.04 -14.37 1.00
C ARG A 58 11.58 -15.70 1.62
N ARG A 59 10.28 -15.88 1.85
CA ARG A 59 9.67 -17.12 2.35
C ARG A 59 9.29 -18.00 1.18
N GLU A 60 9.36 -19.31 1.40
CA GLU A 60 8.91 -20.30 0.42
C GLU A 60 7.40 -20.18 0.13
N PRO A 61 6.97 -20.29 -1.13
CA PRO A 61 7.80 -20.45 -2.33
C PRO A 61 8.53 -19.14 -2.71
N SER A 62 9.85 -19.23 -2.94
CA SER A 62 10.63 -18.10 -3.44
C SER A 62 10.34 -17.89 -4.93
N ARG A 63 9.67 -16.79 -5.28
CA ARG A 63 9.29 -16.46 -6.66
C ARG A 63 9.38 -14.96 -6.90
N SER A 64 9.95 -14.58 -8.04
CA SER A 64 9.98 -13.17 -8.47
C SER A 64 8.61 -12.72 -8.94
N VAL A 65 8.20 -11.53 -8.50
CA VAL A 65 6.92 -10.93 -8.89
C VAL A 65 7.11 -9.44 -9.17
N THR A 66 6.60 -8.99 -10.31
CA THR A 66 6.40 -7.57 -10.60
C THR A 66 4.93 -7.20 -10.31
N LEU A 67 4.74 -6.18 -9.48
CA LEU A 67 3.43 -5.67 -9.08
C LEU A 67 3.09 -4.39 -9.85
N PHE A 68 1.93 -4.38 -10.49
CA PHE A 68 1.34 -3.21 -11.13
C PHE A 68 0.10 -2.78 -10.35
N VAL A 69 -0.10 -1.48 -10.18
CA VAL A 69 -1.30 -0.92 -9.55
C VAL A 69 -1.97 0.01 -10.56
N ALA A 70 -3.19 -0.32 -10.96
CA ALA A 70 -4.07 0.55 -11.74
C ALA A 70 -5.06 1.22 -10.79
N GLU A 71 -4.92 2.53 -10.62
CA GLU A 71 -5.77 3.35 -9.77
C GLU A 71 -6.13 4.64 -10.51
N HIS A 72 -7.41 4.98 -10.52
CA HIS A 72 -7.93 6.18 -11.17
C HIS A 72 -7.82 7.41 -10.25
N ASN A 73 -7.98 7.20 -8.94
CA ASN A 73 -8.02 8.27 -7.96
C ASN A 73 -6.58 8.71 -7.55
N PRO A 74 -6.15 9.93 -7.90
CA PRO A 74 -4.80 10.39 -7.60
C PRO A 74 -4.55 10.57 -6.09
N GLU A 75 -5.57 10.92 -5.30
CA GLU A 75 -5.46 10.99 -3.84
C GLU A 75 -5.17 9.62 -3.23
N SER A 76 -5.78 8.55 -3.75
CA SER A 76 -5.47 7.18 -3.35
C SER A 76 -4.05 6.78 -3.72
N VAL A 77 -3.57 7.11 -4.93
CA VAL A 77 -2.17 6.87 -5.33
C VAL A 77 -1.20 7.64 -4.42
N ALA A 78 -1.46 8.93 -4.16
CA ALA A 78 -0.62 9.76 -3.30
C ALA A 78 -0.55 9.21 -1.87
N ARG A 79 -1.69 8.78 -1.32
CA ARG A 79 -1.78 8.10 -0.01
C ARG A 79 -0.99 6.78 -0.02
N GLN A 80 -1.10 5.98 -1.08
CA GLN A 80 -0.31 4.76 -1.22
C GLN A 80 1.19 5.03 -1.16
N LEU A 81 1.65 5.98 -1.98
CA LEU A 81 3.06 6.36 -2.05
C LEU A 81 3.56 6.88 -0.71
N LEU A 82 2.75 7.68 -0.01
CA LEU A 82 3.05 8.14 1.36
C LEU A 82 3.25 6.97 2.32
N PHE A 83 2.32 6.02 2.38
CA PHE A 83 2.44 4.88 3.30
C PHE A 83 3.58 3.94 2.93
N LEU A 84 3.81 3.70 1.64
CA LEU A 84 4.96 2.93 1.17
C LEU A 84 6.27 3.62 1.55
N LEU A 85 6.34 4.93 1.37
CA LEU A 85 7.51 5.72 1.75
C LEU A 85 7.79 5.61 3.25
N LEU A 86 6.78 5.81 4.09
CA LEU A 86 6.90 5.70 5.55
C LEU A 86 7.26 4.29 6.01
N ALA A 87 6.77 3.25 5.33
CA ALA A 87 7.05 1.86 5.65
C ALA A 87 8.48 1.45 5.25
N LEU A 88 8.93 1.89 4.07
CA LEU A 88 10.17 1.42 3.44
C LEU A 88 11.39 2.30 3.78
N GLU A 89 11.20 3.59 4.05
CA GLU A 89 12.34 4.44 4.37
C GLU A 89 12.85 4.30 5.79
N SER A 90 14.15 4.51 5.91
CA SER A 90 14.86 4.62 7.16
C SER A 90 15.86 5.76 7.08
N PRO A 91 15.56 6.93 7.64
CA PRO A 91 16.57 7.98 7.77
C PRO A 91 17.58 7.61 8.86
N ASP A 92 17.15 7.08 10.02
CA ASP A 92 18.03 6.69 11.16
C ASP A 92 17.44 5.57 12.06
N ARG A 93 16.69 4.62 11.48
CA ARG A 93 15.99 3.49 12.14
C ARG A 93 15.26 3.80 13.46
N PRO A 94 14.12 4.53 13.40
CA PRO A 94 13.10 4.34 14.42
C PRO A 94 12.71 2.85 14.50
N ARG A 95 12.51 2.36 15.72
CA ARG A 95 12.03 1.01 16.01
C ARG A 95 10.75 0.72 15.20
N ALA A 96 10.54 -0.52 14.77
CA ALA A 96 9.42 -0.90 13.91
C ALA A 96 8.06 -0.50 14.52
N GLU A 97 7.98 -0.53 15.84
CA GLU A 97 6.85 -0.13 16.67
C GLU A 97 6.49 1.35 16.50
N ALA A 98 7.48 2.24 16.44
CA ALA A 98 7.24 3.68 16.27
C ALA A 98 6.70 3.98 14.86
N ARG A 99 7.20 3.28 13.84
CA ARG A 99 6.68 3.36 12.48
C ARG A 99 5.25 2.83 12.40
N ALA A 100 4.99 1.66 12.97
CA ALA A 100 3.65 1.09 13.04
C ALA A 100 2.68 2.02 13.75
N ALA A 101 3.06 2.62 14.89
CA ALA A 101 2.25 3.59 15.61
C ALA A 101 1.92 4.82 14.76
N THR A 102 2.91 5.38 14.07
CA THR A 102 2.72 6.51 13.13
C THR A 102 1.73 6.15 12.04
N MET A 103 1.87 4.97 11.41
CA MET A 103 0.97 4.52 10.35
C MET A 103 -0.45 4.28 10.85
N LEU A 104 -0.61 3.65 12.02
CA LEU A 104 -1.93 3.41 12.63
C LEU A 104 -2.64 4.72 13.00
N GLU A 105 -1.89 5.70 13.50
CA GLU A 105 -2.43 7.02 13.80
C GLU A 105 -2.92 7.71 12.53
N LEU A 106 -2.11 7.70 11.46
CA LEU A 106 -2.48 8.27 10.15
C LEU A 106 -3.69 7.58 9.51
N LEU A 107 -3.91 6.29 9.77
CA LEU A 107 -5.03 5.52 9.22
C LEU A 107 -6.35 5.75 9.98
N GLY A 108 -6.29 5.85 11.31
CA GLY A 108 -7.48 5.72 12.15
C GLY A 108 -7.83 6.92 13.02
N SER A 109 -6.98 7.94 13.09
CA SER A 109 -7.17 9.05 14.02
C SER A 109 -7.73 10.29 13.33
N GLY A 110 -8.79 10.88 13.92
CA GLY A 110 -9.34 12.15 13.45
C GLY A 110 -8.48 13.38 13.80
N SER A 111 -7.45 13.22 14.63
CA SER A 111 -6.45 14.24 14.94
C SER A 111 -5.07 13.59 15.06
N LEU A 112 -4.02 14.35 14.77
CA LEU A 112 -2.63 13.86 14.80
C LEU A 112 -1.85 14.53 15.92
N ARG A 113 -1.04 13.75 16.61
CA ARG A 113 0.03 14.25 17.48
C ARG A 113 1.02 15.07 16.67
N ALA A 114 1.65 16.05 17.32
CA ALA A 114 2.62 16.93 16.69
C ALA A 114 3.73 16.17 15.94
N GLY A 115 4.30 15.11 16.54
CA GLY A 115 5.33 14.29 15.91
C GLY A 115 4.86 13.59 14.62
N THR A 116 3.67 12.99 14.65
CA THR A 116 3.06 12.34 13.48
C THR A 116 2.73 13.34 12.37
N ALA A 117 2.27 14.54 12.75
CA ALA A 117 2.03 15.62 11.80
C ALA A 117 3.32 16.11 11.12
N GLU A 118 4.43 16.22 11.86
CA GLU A 118 5.74 16.57 11.28
C GLU A 118 6.24 15.50 10.31
N VAL A 119 6.12 14.22 10.68
CA VAL A 119 6.47 13.10 9.78
C VAL A 119 5.66 13.14 8.49
N LEU A 120 4.35 13.37 8.59
CA LEU A 120 3.46 13.52 7.45
C LEU A 120 3.91 14.68 6.54
N ARG A 121 4.14 15.87 7.10
CA ARG A 121 4.59 17.05 6.34
C ARG A 121 5.92 16.81 5.63
N ALA A 122 6.89 16.19 6.31
CA ALA A 122 8.19 15.88 5.75
C ALA A 122 8.08 14.89 4.58
N ALA A 123 7.32 13.81 4.75
CA ALA A 123 7.11 12.80 3.71
C ALA A 123 6.33 13.37 2.51
N ALA A 124 5.24 14.11 2.75
CA ALA A 124 4.49 14.78 1.69
C ALA A 124 5.34 15.80 0.93
N GLY A 125 6.15 16.59 1.64
CA GLY A 125 7.08 17.55 1.04
C GLY A 125 8.13 16.88 0.15
N ARG A 126 8.50 15.63 0.45
CA ARG A 126 9.41 14.81 -0.38
C ARG A 126 8.72 14.27 -1.62
N LEU A 127 7.55 13.67 -1.48
CA LEU A 127 6.75 13.20 -2.62
C LEU A 127 6.43 14.33 -3.60
N ARG A 128 6.12 15.52 -3.09
CA ARG A 128 5.88 16.69 -3.94
C ARG A 128 7.06 16.99 -4.87
N ARG A 129 8.31 16.86 -4.38
CA ARG A 129 9.53 17.07 -5.19
C ARG A 129 9.78 16.00 -6.25
N TRP A 130 9.06 14.87 -6.21
CA TRP A 130 9.18 13.85 -7.26
C TRP A 130 8.30 14.14 -8.46
N VAL A 131 7.30 15.01 -8.29
CA VAL A 131 6.31 15.36 -9.33
C VAL A 131 6.40 16.83 -9.76
N THR A 132 7.25 17.64 -9.12
CA THR A 132 7.54 19.05 -9.47
C THR A 132 9.02 19.22 -9.70
#